data_AF-A0A9X3MXS2-F1
#
_entry.id   AF-A0A9X3MXS2-F1
#
_cell.length_a   1.000
_cell.length_b   1.000
_cell.length_c   1.000
_cell.angle_alpha   90.00
_cell.angle_beta   90.00
_cell.angle_gamma   90.00
#
_symmetry.space_group_name_H-M   'P 1'
#
loop_
_entity.id
_entity.type
_entity.pdbx_description
1 polymer ?
#
loop_
_entity_poly.entity_id
_entity_poly.type
_entity_poly.pdbx_seq_one_letter_code
_entity_poly.pdbx_strand_id
1 'polypeptide(L)'
;MEDLVDQLTRGNPGSVKAVLASVILALGSYQLILAAIGYRKLPVMKAEPAFLTHRASGDAIAVLFVLVALACLAVFGFEDDYALHAGAGIAAAAVLAVKIGVLRSGVGGRALPYLGITLFTLLALTWLTVTPDFLAGED
;
A
#
# COMPACT_ATOMS: atom_id res chain seq x y z
N MET A 1 -16.13 -10.38 -12.70
CA MET A 1 -14.90 -10.06 -11.94
C MET A 1 -15.17 -10.25 -10.46
N GLU A 2 -16.27 -9.68 -9.98
CA GLU A 2 -16.94 -10.00 -8.71
C GLU A 2 -16.99 -11.52 -8.41
N ASP A 3 -17.61 -12.34 -9.27
CA ASP A 3 -17.69 -13.81 -9.09
C ASP A 3 -16.32 -14.50 -8.85
N LEU A 4 -15.27 -13.99 -9.49
CA LEU A 4 -13.91 -14.52 -9.35
C LEU A 4 -13.32 -14.13 -7.99
N VAL A 5 -13.55 -12.90 -7.54
CA VAL A 5 -13.10 -12.41 -6.23
C VAL A 5 -13.83 -13.18 -5.13
N ASP A 6 -15.14 -13.40 -5.26
CA ASP A 6 -15.92 -14.18 -4.30
C ASP A 6 -15.43 -15.62 -4.20
N GLN A 7 -15.14 -16.28 -5.33
CA GLN A 7 -14.55 -17.63 -5.32
C GLN A 7 -13.16 -17.67 -4.66
N LEU A 8 -12.30 -16.70 -4.98
CA LEU A 8 -10.94 -16.61 -4.41
C LEU A 8 -10.95 -16.32 -2.90
N THR A 9 -11.92 -15.53 -2.45
CA THR A 9 -12.09 -15.15 -1.05
C THR A 9 -12.99 -16.11 -0.27
N ARG A 10 -13.51 -17.16 -0.93
CA ARG A 10 -14.46 -18.13 -0.37
C ARG A 10 -15.72 -17.47 0.21
N GLY A 11 -16.20 -16.41 -0.44
CA GLY A 11 -17.37 -15.63 -0.02
C GLY A 11 -17.09 -14.70 1.16
N ASN A 12 -15.82 -14.46 1.52
CA ASN A 12 -15.46 -13.49 2.55
C ASN A 12 -14.46 -12.43 2.03
N PRO A 13 -14.91 -11.56 1.10
CA PRO A 13 -14.06 -10.51 0.54
C PRO A 13 -13.65 -9.46 1.58
N GLY A 14 -14.49 -9.19 2.59
CA GLY A 14 -14.22 -8.23 3.67
C GLY A 14 -13.02 -8.62 4.53
N SER A 15 -13.02 -9.82 5.11
CA SER A 15 -11.91 -10.29 5.93
C SER A 15 -10.62 -10.47 5.12
N VAL A 16 -10.69 -10.95 3.87
CA VAL A 16 -9.49 -11.06 3.00
C VAL A 16 -8.92 -9.68 2.68
N LYS A 17 -9.78 -8.68 2.42
CA LYS A 17 -9.38 -7.28 2.23
C LYS A 17 -8.66 -6.74 3.46
N ALA A 18 -9.17 -6.97 4.67
CA ALA A 18 -8.54 -6.53 5.92
C ALA A 18 -7.16 -7.18 6.15
N VAL A 19 -7.04 -8.49 5.89
CA VAL A 19 -5.75 -9.21 5.99
C VAL A 19 -4.75 -8.68 4.98
N LEU A 20 -5.13 -8.52 3.71
CA LEU A 20 -4.25 -7.99 2.67
C LEU A 20 -3.83 -6.54 2.95
N ALA A 21 -4.76 -5.70 3.42
CA ALA A 21 -4.43 -4.35 3.86
C ALA A 21 -3.41 -4.36 5.01
N SER A 22 -3.54 -5.29 5.95
CA SER A 22 -2.60 -5.44 7.08
C SER A 22 -1.21 -5.86 6.61
N VAL A 23 -1.13 -6.78 5.63
CA VAL A 23 0.13 -7.17 4.99
C VAL A 23 0.77 -5.96 4.28
N ILE A 24 0.00 -5.20 3.52
CA ILE A 24 0.48 -3.99 2.84
C ILE A 24 0.99 -2.97 3.86
N LEU A 25 0.29 -2.75 4.96
CA LEU A 25 0.72 -1.83 6.01
C LEU A 25 2.03 -2.28 6.66
N ALA A 26 2.15 -3.56 7.01
CA ALA A 26 3.37 -4.12 7.58
C ALA A 26 4.58 -4.00 6.63
N LEU A 27 4.38 -4.30 5.34
CA LEU A 27 5.39 -4.11 4.32
C LEU A 27 5.73 -2.62 4.14
N GLY A 28 4.73 -1.73 4.20
CA GLY A 28 4.93 -0.27 4.18
C GLY A 28 5.78 0.23 5.36
N SER A 29 5.54 -0.27 6.57
CA SER A 29 6.38 0.04 7.73
C SER A 29 7.81 -0.47 7.54
N TYR A 30 7.96 -1.68 6.98
CA TYR A 30 9.26 -2.22 6.63
C TYR A 30 10.00 -1.34 5.60
N GLN A 31 9.29 -0.76 4.62
CA GLN A 31 9.87 0.20 3.67
C GLN A 31 10.47 1.43 4.35
N LEU A 32 9.80 1.98 5.37
CA LEU A 32 10.32 3.14 6.12
C LEU A 32 11.60 2.79 6.87
N ILE A 33 11.66 1.60 7.48
CA ILE A 33 12.85 1.10 8.16
C ILE A 33 14.01 0.94 7.17
N LEU A 34 13.77 0.28 6.03
CA LEU A 34 14.79 0.10 5.00
C LEU A 34 15.27 1.43 4.41
N ALA A 35 14.36 2.39 4.21
CA ALA A 35 14.72 3.73 3.77
C ALA A 35 15.58 4.44 4.82
N ALA A 36 15.23 4.36 6.10
CA ALA A 36 16.03 4.95 7.18
C ALA A 36 17.44 4.35 7.25
N ILE A 37 17.59 3.04 7.06
CA ILE A 37 18.89 2.37 6.94
C ILE A 37 19.64 2.86 5.69
N GLY A 38 18.99 2.88 4.53
CA GLY A 38 19.57 3.33 3.26
C GLY A 38 20.08 4.77 3.29
N TYR A 39 19.30 5.68 3.91
CA TYR A 39 19.69 7.08 4.16
C TYR A 39 20.63 7.25 5.37
N ARG A 40 21.15 6.15 5.94
CA ARG A 40 22.10 6.12 7.06
C ARG A 40 21.60 6.80 8.33
N LYS A 41 20.28 6.79 8.56
CA LYS A 41 19.66 7.22 9.82
C LYS A 41 19.64 6.10 10.88
N LEU A 42 19.77 4.84 10.45
CA LEU A 42 19.85 3.67 11.33
C LEU A 42 21.11 2.83 10.99
N PRO A 43 22.01 2.57 11.95
CA PRO A 43 23.27 1.87 11.71
C PRO A 43 23.13 0.33 11.83
N VAL A 44 22.15 -0.25 11.14
CA VAL A 44 21.86 -1.71 11.24
C VAL A 44 22.62 -2.53 10.19
N MET A 45 22.68 -2.05 8.95
CA MET A 45 23.40 -2.70 7.85
C MET A 45 23.88 -1.68 6.81
N LYS A 46 24.61 -2.15 5.79
CA LYS A 46 25.05 -1.32 4.67
C LYS A 46 23.85 -0.78 3.89
N ALA A 47 23.99 0.43 3.34
CA ALA A 47 22.92 1.09 2.60
C ALA A 47 22.54 0.36 1.30
N GLU A 48 23.50 -0.24 0.60
CA GLU A 48 23.29 -0.92 -0.67
C GLU A 48 22.28 -2.09 -0.59
N PRO A 49 22.47 -3.12 0.26
CA PRO A 49 21.49 -4.19 0.41
C PRO A 49 20.15 -3.67 0.92
N ALA A 50 20.13 -2.66 1.80
CA ALA A 50 18.89 -2.05 2.28
C ALA A 50 18.07 -1.43 1.13
N PHE A 51 18.71 -0.73 0.18
CA PHE A 51 18.02 -0.18 -0.99
C PHE A 51 17.60 -1.25 -2.00
N LEU A 52 18.37 -2.33 -2.17
CA LEU A 52 17.97 -3.47 -2.98
C LEU A 52 16.70 -4.13 -2.42
N THR A 53 16.67 -4.37 -1.11
CA THR A 53 15.48 -4.91 -0.44
C THR A 53 14.32 -3.92 -0.51
N HIS A 54 14.56 -2.63 -0.27
CA HIS A 54 13.53 -1.57 -0.36
C HIS A 54 12.83 -1.60 -1.72
N ARG A 55 13.61 -1.74 -2.80
CA ARG A 55 13.10 -1.85 -4.16
C ARG A 55 12.31 -3.15 -4.36
N ALA A 56 12.89 -4.30 -4.02
CA ALA A 56 12.25 -5.60 -4.23
C ALA A 56 10.93 -5.73 -3.46
N SER A 57 10.90 -5.36 -2.17
CA SER A 57 9.65 -5.32 -1.41
C SER A 57 8.71 -4.22 -1.89
N GLY A 58 9.22 -3.17 -2.53
CA GLY A 58 8.42 -2.06 -3.07
C GLY A 58 7.63 -2.49 -4.30
N ASP A 59 8.27 -3.26 -5.18
CA ASP A 59 7.64 -3.87 -6.34
C ASP A 59 6.54 -4.86 -5.90
N ALA A 60 6.79 -5.65 -4.86
CA ALA A 60 5.78 -6.54 -4.29
C ALA A 60 4.56 -5.77 -3.72
N ILE A 61 4.79 -4.70 -2.95
CA ILE A 61 3.71 -3.84 -2.45
C ILE A 61 2.90 -3.24 -3.61
N ALA A 62 3.57 -2.75 -4.66
CA ALA A 62 2.88 -2.15 -5.80
C ALA A 62 1.94 -3.15 -6.51
N VAL A 63 2.39 -4.38 -6.71
CA VAL A 63 1.55 -5.45 -7.29
C VAL A 63 0.38 -5.77 -6.37
N LEU A 64 0.63 -6.00 -5.08
CA LEU A 64 -0.42 -6.28 -4.10
C LEU A 64 -1.45 -5.16 -4.03
N PHE A 65 -0.99 -3.91 -3.99
CA PHE A 65 -1.85 -2.73 -3.96
C PHE A 65 -2.78 -2.68 -5.19
N VAL A 66 -2.25 -2.90 -6.40
CA VAL A 66 -3.08 -2.91 -7.62
C VAL A 66 -4.10 -4.04 -7.59
N LEU A 67 -3.71 -5.25 -7.19
CA LEU A 67 -4.62 -6.39 -7.11
C LEU A 67 -5.76 -6.14 -6.10
N VAL A 68 -5.42 -5.63 -4.91
CA VAL A 68 -6.40 -5.30 -3.86
C VAL A 68 -7.31 -4.16 -4.33
N ALA A 69 -6.76 -3.12 -4.96
CA ALA A 69 -7.56 -2.00 -5.46
C ALA A 69 -8.58 -2.46 -6.53
N LEU A 70 -8.17 -3.33 -7.46
CA LEU A 70 -9.07 -3.91 -8.46
C LEU A 70 -10.14 -4.80 -7.84
N ALA A 71 -9.77 -5.64 -6.86
CA ALA A 71 -10.72 -6.46 -6.13
C ALA A 71 -11.73 -5.61 -5.36
N CYS A 72 -11.27 -4.53 -4.71
CA CYS A 72 -12.13 -3.63 -3.97
C CYS A 72 -13.11 -2.89 -4.90
N LEU A 73 -12.64 -2.43 -6.06
CA LEU A 73 -13.48 -1.78 -7.05
C LEU A 73 -14.52 -2.74 -7.63
N ALA A 74 -14.17 -4.00 -7.84
CA ALA A 74 -15.06 -5.01 -8.41
C ALA A 74 -16.16 -5.46 -7.44
N VAL A 75 -15.92 -5.44 -6.13
CA VAL A 75 -16.87 -5.93 -5.10
C VAL A 75 -17.62 -4.79 -4.42
N PHE A 76 -16.94 -3.70 -4.06
CA PHE A 76 -17.49 -2.62 -3.22
C PHE A 76 -17.80 -1.32 -3.99
N GLY A 77 -17.34 -1.21 -5.25
CA GLY A 77 -17.61 -0.03 -6.08
C GLY A 77 -17.13 1.29 -5.48
N PHE A 78 -17.95 2.35 -5.62
CA PHE A 78 -17.70 3.71 -5.14
C PHE A 78 -18.84 4.24 -4.28
N GLU A 79 -19.48 3.38 -3.48
CA GLU A 79 -20.57 3.79 -2.60
C GLU A 79 -20.10 4.79 -1.54
N ASP A 80 -21.02 5.67 -1.09
CA ASP A 80 -20.69 6.82 -0.22
C ASP A 80 -20.03 6.41 1.11
N ASP A 81 -20.41 5.25 1.66
CA ASP A 81 -19.84 4.68 2.89
C ASP A 81 -18.34 4.33 2.74
N TYR A 82 -17.84 4.20 1.51
CA TYR A 82 -16.44 3.89 1.20
C TYR A 82 -15.69 5.05 0.53
N ALA A 83 -16.27 6.25 0.47
CA ALA A 83 -15.68 7.40 -0.22
C ALA A 83 -14.27 7.76 0.28
N LEU A 84 -14.04 7.68 1.60
CA LEU A 84 -12.71 7.92 2.19
C LEU A 84 -11.69 6.84 1.79
N HIS A 85 -12.10 5.57 1.78
CA HIS A 85 -11.25 4.45 1.39
C HIS A 85 -10.86 4.56 -0.09
N ALA A 86 -11.85 4.75 -0.96
CA ALA A 86 -11.64 4.89 -2.40
C ALA A 86 -10.79 6.13 -2.73
N GLY A 87 -11.08 7.27 -2.09
CA GLY A 87 -10.30 8.51 -2.26
C GLY A 87 -8.84 8.35 -1.83
N ALA A 88 -8.59 7.73 -0.68
CA ALA A 88 -7.24 7.43 -0.21
C ALA A 88 -6.50 6.46 -1.15
N GLY A 89 -7.20 5.43 -1.66
CA GLY A 89 -6.65 4.49 -2.65
C GLY A 89 -6.27 5.18 -3.97
N ILE A 90 -7.14 6.03 -4.51
CA ILE A 90 -6.84 6.81 -5.73
C ILE A 90 -5.65 7.73 -5.51
N ALA A 91 -5.61 8.45 -4.38
CA ALA A 91 -4.49 9.30 -4.02
C ALA A 91 -3.18 8.49 -3.90
N ALA A 92 -3.24 7.30 -3.28
CA ALA A 92 -2.08 6.41 -3.16
C ALA A 92 -1.56 5.98 -4.54
N ALA A 93 -2.46 5.61 -5.46
CA ALA A 93 -2.11 5.26 -6.83
C ALA A 93 -1.44 6.44 -7.57
N ALA A 94 -1.97 7.65 -7.41
CA ALA A 94 -1.39 8.86 -8.00
C ALA A 94 0.02 9.16 -7.45
N VAL A 95 0.19 9.09 -6.13
CA VAL A 95 1.51 9.30 -5.48
C VAL A 95 2.51 8.23 -5.91
N LEU A 96 2.08 6.97 -6.02
CA LEU A 96 2.92 5.88 -6.52
C LEU A 96 3.36 6.14 -7.97
N ALA A 97 2.43 6.56 -8.84
CA ALA A 97 2.75 6.89 -10.23
C ALA A 97 3.76 8.05 -10.32
N VAL A 98 3.57 9.11 -9.54
CA VAL A 98 4.52 10.23 -9.45
C VAL A 98 5.89 9.75 -8.95
N LYS A 99 5.91 8.92 -7.89
CA LYS A 99 7.16 8.35 -7.35
C LYS A 99 7.92 7.55 -8.40
N ILE A 100 7.23 6.70 -9.18
CA ILE A 100 7.83 5.95 -10.29
C ILE A 100 8.35 6.90 -11.37
N GLY A 101 7.59 7.96 -11.70
CA GLY A 101 8.01 8.99 -12.65
C GLY A 101 9.31 9.69 -12.23
N VAL A 102 9.42 10.11 -10.97
CA VAL A 102 10.63 10.71 -10.37
C VAL A 102 11.81 9.73 -10.42
N LEU A 103 11.59 8.46 -10.10
CA LEU A 103 12.63 7.43 -10.15
C LEU A 103 13.14 7.20 -11.57
N ARG A 104 12.24 7.16 -12.57
CA ARG A 104 12.61 6.92 -13.98
C ARG A 104 13.26 8.12 -14.64
N SER A 105 12.86 9.33 -14.27
CA SER A 105 13.44 10.56 -14.84
C SER A 105 14.81 10.89 -14.27
N GLY A 106 15.12 10.42 -13.05
CA GLY A 106 16.34 10.79 -12.32
C GLY A 106 16.33 12.22 -11.79
N VAL A 107 15.27 13.01 -12.05
CA VAL A 107 15.13 14.40 -11.62
C VAL A 107 14.22 14.45 -10.39
N GLY A 108 14.58 15.26 -9.39
CA GLY A 108 13.75 15.46 -8.20
C GLY A 108 13.93 14.39 -7.11
N GLY A 109 15.05 13.67 -7.08
CA GLY A 109 15.34 12.63 -6.09
C GLY A 109 15.22 13.07 -4.61
N ARG A 110 15.35 14.38 -4.33
CA ARG A 110 15.12 14.94 -2.98
C ARG A 110 13.67 14.80 -2.51
N ALA A 111 12.71 14.66 -3.43
CA ALA A 111 11.30 14.48 -3.14
C ALA A 111 10.93 13.03 -2.74
N LEU A 112 11.79 12.05 -3.04
CA LEU A 112 11.50 10.62 -2.85
C LEU A 112 11.13 10.25 -1.40
N PRO A 113 11.79 10.78 -0.34
CA PRO A 113 11.39 10.49 1.03
C PRO A 113 9.97 10.99 1.34
N TYR A 114 9.63 12.20 0.88
CA TYR A 114 8.31 12.79 1.09
C TYR A 114 7.22 11.99 0.36
N LEU A 115 7.45 11.63 -0.91
CA LEU A 115 6.55 10.76 -1.66
C LEU A 115 6.38 9.38 -1.00
N GLY A 116 7.46 8.83 -0.44
CA GLY A 116 7.42 7.57 0.31
C GLY A 116 6.57 7.66 1.59
N ILE A 117 6.76 8.72 2.38
CA ILE A 117 5.97 8.95 3.60
C ILE A 117 4.50 9.21 3.25
N THR A 118 4.21 10.06 2.26
CA THR A 118 2.84 10.32 1.81
C THR A 118 2.15 9.04 1.36
N LEU A 119 2.83 8.21 0.56
CA LEU A 119 2.28 6.93 0.13
C LEU A 119 1.99 6.01 1.32
N PHE A 120 2.91 5.89 2.28
CA PHE A 120 2.69 5.11 3.49
C PHE A 120 1.48 5.61 4.29
N THR A 121 1.36 6.92 4.49
CA THR A 121 0.23 7.52 5.20
C THR A 121 -1.11 7.22 4.51
N LEU A 122 -1.15 7.30 3.19
CA LEU A 122 -2.37 6.98 2.42
C LEU A 122 -2.73 5.49 2.53
N LEU A 123 -1.74 4.59 2.46
CA LEU A 123 -1.96 3.16 2.67
C LEU A 123 -2.43 2.86 4.10
N ALA A 124 -1.87 3.53 5.10
CA ALA A 124 -2.34 3.44 6.49
C ALA A 124 -3.78 3.94 6.65
N LEU A 125 -4.16 5.01 5.95
CA LEU A 125 -5.53 5.51 5.92
C LEU A 125 -6.49 4.51 5.27
N THR A 126 -6.09 3.85 4.17
CA THR A 126 -6.90 2.77 3.57
C THR A 126 -7.04 1.56 4.49
N TRP A 127 -6.04 1.27 5.32
CA TRP A 127 -6.11 0.20 6.32
C TRP A 127 -7.06 0.56 7.48
N LEU A 128 -7.00 1.80 7.95
CA LEU A 128 -7.85 2.33 9.03
C LEU A 128 -9.33 2.35 8.68
N THR A 129 -9.69 2.43 7.40
CA THR A 129 -11.09 2.46 6.93
C THR A 129 -11.69 1.07 6.73
N VAL A 130 -10.97 -0.01 7.08
CA VAL A 130 -11.41 -1.39 6.81
C VAL A 130 -11.17 -2.31 8.01
N THR A 131 -10.02 -2.15 8.65
CA THR A 131 -9.58 -3.10 9.68
C THR A 131 -10.29 -2.96 11.02
N PRO A 132 -10.75 -1.78 11.46
CA PRO A 132 -11.53 -1.67 12.70
C PRO A 132 -12.78 -2.57 12.71
N ASP A 133 -13.56 -2.56 11.63
CA ASP A 133 -14.78 -3.37 11.50
C ASP A 133 -14.44 -4.87 11.53
N PHE A 134 -13.36 -5.27 10.84
CA PHE A 134 -12.79 -6.62 10.90
C PHE A 134 -12.38 -7.06 12.31
N LEU A 135 -11.78 -6.16 13.09
CA LEU A 135 -11.35 -6.46 14.46
C LEU A 135 -12.51 -6.47 15.46
N ALA A 136 -13.59 -5.75 15.15
CA ALA A 136 -14.83 -5.76 15.91
C ALA A 136 -15.70 -6.98 15.60
N GLY A 137 -15.48 -7.65 14.46
CA GLY A 137 -16.26 -8.79 13.98
C GLY A 137 -17.61 -8.38 13.40
N GLU A 138 -17.65 -7.21 12.76
CA GLU A 138 -18.85 -6.58 12.19
C GLU A 138 -18.94 -6.74 10.65
N ASP A 139 -18.03 -7.53 10.07
CA ASP A 139 -17.81 -7.78 8.65
C ASP A 139 -18.43 -9.08 8.09
#